data_AF-A0AAJ2Z044-F1
#
_entry.id   AF-A0AAJ2Z044-F1
#
_cell.length_a   1.000
_cell.length_b   1.000
_cell.length_c   1.000
_cell.angle_alpha   90.00
_cell.angle_beta   90.00
_cell.angle_gamma   90.00
#
_symmetry.space_group_name_H-M   'P 1'
#
loop_
_entity.id
_entity.type
_entity.pdbx_description
1 polymer ?
#
loop_
_entity_poly.entity_id
_entity_poly.type
_entity_poly.pdbx_seq_one_letter_code
_entity_poly.pdbx_strand_id
1 'polypeptide(L)' 'MASRKTTFAERIEIATYAIEHNRNYNEASQKFQVSYQQVRSWVLKVDAGGF' A
#
# COMPACT_ATOMS: atom_id res chain seq x y z
N MET A 1 12.44 -13.64 -9.32
CA MET A 1 12.22 -12.18 -9.56
C MET A 1 12.49 -11.41 -8.27
N ALA A 2 13.26 -10.33 -8.33
CA ALA A 2 13.47 -9.47 -7.16
C ALA A 2 12.16 -8.75 -6.84
N SER A 3 11.65 -8.91 -5.62
CA SER A 3 10.56 -8.09 -5.12
C SER A 3 11.00 -6.63 -5.12
N ARG A 4 10.19 -5.74 -5.71
CA ARG A 4 10.44 -4.29 -5.68
C ARG A 4 10.63 -3.88 -4.22
N LYS A 5 11.78 -3.28 -3.91
CA LYS A 5 12.03 -2.70 -2.59
C LYS A 5 11.29 -1.38 -2.51
N THR A 6 10.26 -1.32 -1.66
CA THR A 6 9.59 -0.06 -1.30
C THR A 6 10.18 0.51 -0.02
N THR A 7 10.40 1.82 -0.02
CA THR A 7 10.79 2.58 1.18
C THR A 7 9.62 2.72 2.15
N PHE A 8 9.91 3.11 3.39
CA PHE A 8 8.85 3.36 4.39
C PHE A 8 7.88 4.47 3.95
N ALA A 9 8.42 5.57 3.42
CA ALA A 9 7.62 6.68 2.91
C ALA A 9 6.70 6.24 1.76
N GLU A 10 7.21 5.48 0.78
CA GLU A 10 6.39 4.91 -0.29
C GLU A 10 5.26 4.02 0.27
N ARG A 11 5.49 3.24 1.32
CA ARG A 11 4.44 2.38 1.89
C ARG A 11 3.30 3.18 2.51
N ILE A 12 3.63 4.29 3.17
CA ILE A 12 2.64 5.23 3.70
C ILE A 12 1.87 5.87 2.53
N GLU A 13 2.57 6.37 1.51
CA GLU A 13 1.94 6.95 0.32
C GLU A 13 0.96 5.97 -0.36
N ILE A 14 1.39 4.72 -0.57
CA ILE A 14 0.56 3.67 -1.18
C ILE A 14 -0.68 3.37 -0.33
N ALA A 15 -0.53 3.30 0.99
CA ALA A 15 -1.63 3.04 1.90
C ALA A 15 -2.63 4.19 1.92
N THR A 16 -2.15 5.43 2.03
CA THR A 16 -2.99 6.64 1.99
C THR A 16 -3.73 6.74 0.66
N TYR A 17 -3.04 6.52 -0.47
CA TYR A 17 -3.67 6.49 -1.79
C TYR A 17 -4.82 5.47 -1.84
N ALA A 18 -4.59 4.26 -1.35
CA ALA A 18 -5.62 3.24 -1.32
C ALA A 18 -6.82 3.67 -0.47
N ILE A 19 -6.60 4.25 0.72
CA ILE A 19 -7.68 4.74 1.60
C ILE A 19 -8.52 5.82 0.92
N GLU A 20 -7.87 6.80 0.28
CA GLU A 20 -8.52 7.90 -0.44
C GLU A 20 -9.34 7.39 -1.66
N HIS A 21 -8.89 6.31 -2.30
CA HIS A 21 -9.55 5.69 -3.45
C HIS A 21 -10.53 4.58 -3.02
N ASN A 22 -11.30 4.82 -1.95
CA ASN A 22 -12.30 3.86 -1.42
C ASN A 22 -11.72 2.47 -1.10
N ARG A 23 -10.48 2.43 -0.58
CA ARG A 23 -9.76 1.18 -0.26
C ARG A 23 -9.57 0.28 -1.48
N ASN A 24 -9.37 0.85 -2.66
CA ASN A 24 -9.11 0.11 -3.90
C ASN A 24 -7.68 -0.44 -3.95
N TYR A 25 -7.46 -1.56 -3.26
CA TYR A 25 -6.14 -2.19 -3.19
C TYR A 25 -5.67 -2.76 -4.53
N ASN A 26 -6.58 -3.12 -5.43
CA ASN A 26 -6.23 -3.61 -6.77
C ASN A 26 -5.60 -2.51 -7.61
N GLU A 27 -6.22 -1.33 -7.62
CA GLU A 27 -5.71 -0.17 -8.34
C GLU A 27 -4.36 0.29 -7.77
N ALA A 28 -4.25 0.41 -6.44
CA ALA A 28 -2.98 0.75 -5.80
C ALA A 28 -1.88 -0.29 -6.09
N SER A 29 -2.22 -1.58 -6.08
CA SER A 29 -1.29 -2.66 -6.42
C SER A 29 -0.75 -2.52 -7.84
N GLN A 30 -1.62 -2.24 -8.82
CA GLN A 30 -1.23 -2.04 -10.22
C GLN A 30 -0.43 -0.75 -10.41
N LYS A 31 -0.90 0.36 -9.84
CA LYS A 31 -0.27 1.70 -9.96
C LYS A 31 1.16 1.72 -9.42
N PHE A 32 1.38 1.12 -8.26
CA PHE A 32 2.68 1.14 -7.58
C PHE A 32 3.52 -0.12 -7.83
N GLN A 33 3.01 -1.06 -8.62
CA GLN A 33 3.66 -2.35 -8.93
C GLN A 33 4.08 -3.12 -7.67
N VAL A 34 3.18 -3.17 -6.69
CA VAL A 34 3.33 -3.91 -5.44
C VAL A 34 2.23 -4.96 -5.35
N SER A 35 2.36 -5.97 -4.49
CA SER A 35 1.31 -6.97 -4.37
C SER A 35 0.08 -6.39 -3.65
N TYR A 36 -1.11 -6.85 -4.04
CA TYR A 36 -2.36 -6.55 -3.35
C TYR A 36 -2.27 -6.78 -1.83
N GLN A 37 -1.62 -7.88 -1.44
CA GLN A 37 -1.43 -8.23 -0.03
C GLN A 37 -0.56 -7.22 0.71
N GLN A 38 0.48 -6.68 0.05
CA GLN A 38 1.31 -5.62 0.62
C GLN A 38 0.49 -4.34 0.85
N VAL A 39 -0.27 -3.89 -0.16
CA VAL A 39 -1.14 -2.71 -0.02
C VAL A 39 -2.10 -2.89 1.14
N ARG A 40 -2.80 -4.02 1.21
CA ARG A 40 -3.75 -4.30 2.29
C ARG A 40 -3.07 -4.29 3.65
N SER A 41 -1.89 -4.91 3.79
CA SER A 41 -1.14 -4.93 5.05
C SER A 41 -0.74 -3.52 5.50
N TRP A 42 -0.36 -2.67 4.56
CA TRP A 42 0.00 -1.28 4.81
C TRP A 42 -1.21 -0.42 5.20
N VAL A 43 -2.35 -0.59 4.53
CA VAL A 43 -3.59 0.11 4.91
C VAL A 43 -4.03 -0.25 6.32
N LEU A 44 -4.00 -1.53 6.68
CA LEU A 44 -4.33 -1.97 8.05
C LEU A 44 -3.39 -1.37 9.10
N LYS A 45 -2.13 -1.17 8.75
CA LYS A 45 -1.14 -0.50 9.60
C LYS A 45 -1.46 0.98 9.80
N VAL A 46 -1.83 1.72 8.74
CA VAL A 46 -2.32 3.11 8.86
C VAL A 46 -3.54 3.18 9.76
N ASP A 47 -4.55 2.32 9.51
CA ASP A 47 -5.81 2.32 10.28
C ASP A 47 -5.58 2.04 11.77
N ALA A 48 -4.62 1.17 12.10
CA ALA A 48 -4.25 0.87 13.47
C ALA A 48 -3.40 1.98 14.13
N GLY A 49 -3.11 3.07 13.42
CA GLY A 49 -2.18 4.13 13.87
C GLY A 49 -0.73 3.65 13.97
N GLY A 50 -0.39 2.53 13.33
CA GLY A 50 0.87 1.83 13.50
C GLY A 50 1.56 1.51 12.19
N PHE A 51 2.43 2.42 11.76
CA PHE A 51 3.42 2.18 10.71
C PHE A 51 4.83 2.13 11.28
#